data_AF-A0AAJ0FHD0-F1
#
_entry.id   AF-A0AAJ0FHD0-F1
#
_cell.length_a   1.000
_cell.length_b   1.000
_cell.length_c   1.000
_cell.angle_alpha   90.00
_cell.angle_beta   90.00
_cell.angle_gamma   90.00
#
_symmetry.space_group_name_H-M   'P 1'
#
loop_
_entity.id
_entity.type
_entity.pdbx_description
1 polymer ?
#
loop_
_entity_poly.entity_id
_entity_poly.type
_entity_poly.pdbx_seq_one_letter_code
_entity_poly.pdbx_strand_id
1 'polypeptide(L)' 'ITPNMPDKSPKVFWCEKIYHPSINLKRKVCFNILHEDRKPVLNLNAVIVALKFLFIKSNASDSLNKEAADNLR' A
#
# COMPACT_ATOMS: atom_id res chain seq x y z
N ILE A 1 -13.63 1.66 9.32
CA ILE A 1 -13.16 2.98 8.84
C ILE A 1 -13.01 3.85 10.07
N THR A 2 -11.83 4.43 10.31
CA THR A 2 -11.60 5.26 11.51
C THR A 2 -12.42 6.55 11.44
N PRO A 3 -13.02 7.03 12.55
CA PRO A 3 -13.76 8.30 12.57
C PRO A 3 -12.92 9.50 12.13
N ASN A 4 -11.60 9.41 12.28
CA ASN A 4 -10.65 10.47 11.95
C ASN A 4 -10.19 10.43 10.48
N MET A 5 -10.87 9.73 9.57
CA MET A 5 -10.62 9.90 8.13
C MET A 5 -11.21 11.24 7.67
N PRO A 6 -10.49 12.10 6.94
CA PRO A 6 -9.19 11.88 6.28
C PRO A 6 -7.95 12.30 7.09
N ASP A 7 -8.09 12.93 8.26
CA ASP A 7 -6.96 13.43 9.09
C ASP A 7 -5.93 12.35 9.47
N LYS A 8 -6.39 11.12 9.70
CA LYS A 8 -5.56 9.94 9.97
C LYS A 8 -5.77 8.90 8.89
N SER A 9 -4.70 8.53 8.20
CA SER A 9 -4.72 7.47 7.19
C SER A 9 -5.23 6.15 7.78
N PRO A 10 -6.02 5.37 7.01
CA PRO A 10 -6.53 4.10 7.48
C PRO A 10 -5.39 3.08 7.51
N LYS A 11 -5.37 2.21 8.53
CA LYS A 11 -4.48 1.05 8.55
C LYS A 11 -5.09 -0.03 7.66
N VAL A 12 -4.45 -0.34 6.55
CA VAL A 12 -4.89 -1.38 5.61
C VAL A 12 -4.01 -2.62 5.78
N PHE A 13 -4.65 -3.77 5.90
CA PHE A 13 -4.01 -5.08 5.94
C PHE A 13 -4.62 -5.96 4.86
N TRP A 14 -3.80 -6.78 4.21
CA TRP A 14 -4.32 -7.81 3.32
C TRP A 14 -4.98 -8.92 4.15
N CYS A 15 -6.04 -9.53 3.63
CA CYS A 15 -6.71 -10.65 4.31
C CYS A 15 -5.82 -11.90 4.29
N GLU A 16 -5.28 -12.22 3.13
CA GLU A 16 -4.43 -13.39 2.94
C GLU A 16 -2.93 -13.05 3.04
N LYS A 17 -2.08 -14.07 3.03
CA LYS A 17 -0.65 -13.87 2.78
C LYS A 17 -0.44 -13.86 1.27
N ILE A 18 0.20 -12.81 0.75
CA ILE A 18 0.52 -12.71 -0.67
C ILE A 18 1.99 -12.35 -0.88
N TYR A 19 2.57 -12.92 -1.93
CA TYR A 19 3.92 -12.65 -2.35
C TYR A 19 3.93 -11.40 -3.23
N HIS A 20 4.24 -10.24 -2.64
CA HIS A 20 4.24 -8.96 -3.36
C HIS A 20 5.30 -8.01 -2.77
N PRO A 21 6.07 -7.27 -3.60
CA PRO A 21 7.13 -6.36 -3.13
C PRO A 21 6.64 -5.34 -2.11
N SER A 22 5.44 -4.77 -2.33
CA SER A 22 4.87 -3.75 -1.46
C SER A 22 4.11 -4.31 -0.24
N ILE A 23 4.14 -5.62 0.03
CA ILE A 23 3.38 -6.25 1.13
C ILE A 23 4.30 -7.14 1.95
N ASN A 24 4.37 -6.91 3.26
CA ASN A 24 5.20 -7.72 4.14
C ASN A 24 4.52 -9.01 4.61
N LEU A 25 5.30 -9.88 5.25
CA LEU A 25 4.84 -11.14 5.86
C LEU A 25 3.78 -10.95 6.96
N LYS A 26 3.70 -9.75 7.55
CA LYS A 26 2.66 -9.36 8.52
C LYS A 26 1.40 -8.81 7.84
N ARG A 27 1.27 -8.96 6.51
CA ARG A 27 0.18 -8.48 5.65
C ARG A 27 -0.01 -6.97 5.66
N LYS A 28 0.98 -6.20 6.11
CA LYS A 28 0.97 -4.74 6.08
C LYS A 28 1.36 -4.30 4.67
N VAL A 29 0.56 -3.42 4.11
CA VAL A 29 0.80 -2.82 2.79
C VAL A 29 1.65 -1.56 2.96
N CYS A 30 2.73 -1.44 2.17
CA CYS A 30 3.47 -0.20 2.01
C CYS A 30 2.66 0.70 1.11
N PHE A 31 2.32 1.87 1.58
CA PHE A 31 1.50 2.79 0.81
C PHE A 31 2.16 4.17 0.87
N ASN A 32 3.26 4.33 0.13
CA ASN A 32 3.97 5.61 0.04
C ASN A 32 3.08 6.74 -0.52
N ILE A 33 2.06 6.40 -1.30
CA ILE A 33 1.05 7.35 -1.82
C ILE A 33 0.26 8.04 -0.68
N LEU A 34 0.21 7.46 0.53
CA LEU A 34 -0.43 8.06 1.71
C LEU A 34 0.52 8.99 2.50
N HIS A 35 1.81 9.03 2.17
CA HIS A 35 2.83 9.66 3.01
C HIS A 35 3.46 10.91 2.38
N GLU A 36 3.73 10.91 1.07
CA GLU A 36 4.43 12.02 0.40
C GLU A 36 3.45 13.07 -0.18
N ASP A 37 2.23 12.67 -0.51
CA ASP A 37 1.19 13.51 -1.11
C ASP A 37 -0.13 13.37 -0.33
N ARG A 38 -0.14 13.69 0.98
CA ARG A 38 -1.38 13.78 1.77
C ARG A 38 -2.26 14.92 1.29
N LYS A 39 -2.85 14.76 0.12
CA LYS A 39 -3.91 15.61 -0.39
C LYS A 39 -5.19 15.24 0.38
N PRO A 40 -5.99 16.20 0.83
CA PRO A 40 -7.24 15.96 1.59
C PRO A 40 -8.33 15.19 0.81
N VAL A 41 -8.01 14.68 -0.39
CA VAL A 41 -8.88 13.93 -1.30
C VAL A 41 -8.84 12.41 -1.02
N LEU A 42 -8.11 11.97 0.00
CA LEU A 42 -7.95 10.57 0.37
C LEU A 42 -9.22 9.96 0.97
N ASN A 43 -10.11 9.51 0.08
CA ASN A 43 -11.29 8.72 0.39
C ASN A 43 -11.04 7.22 0.14
N LEU A 44 -12.00 6.36 0.53
CA LEU A 44 -11.88 4.91 0.34
C LEU A 44 -11.65 4.50 -1.13
N ASN A 45 -12.27 5.21 -2.07
CA ASN A 45 -12.10 4.94 -3.49
C ASN A 45 -10.66 5.21 -3.96
N ALA A 46 -10.05 6.31 -3.50
CA ALA A 46 -8.65 6.62 -3.77
C ALA A 46 -7.71 5.53 -3.22
N VAL A 47 -8.00 5.00 -2.02
CA VAL A 47 -7.25 3.89 -1.45
C VAL A 47 -7.34 2.64 -2.33
N ILE A 48 -8.54 2.28 -2.81
CA ILE A 48 -8.75 1.12 -3.69
C ILE A 48 -8.01 1.30 -5.03
N VAL A 49 -8.08 2.48 -5.63
CA VAL A 49 -7.40 2.77 -6.91
C VAL A 49 -5.88 2.65 -6.75
N ALA A 50 -5.30 3.22 -5.69
CA ALA A 50 -3.88 3.12 -5.46
C ALA A 50 -3.44 1.69 -5.07
N LEU A 51 -4.27 0.90 -4.39
CA LEU A 51 -4.04 -0.53 -4.22
C LEU A 51 -3.98 -1.25 -5.57
N LYS A 52 -4.91 -0.99 -6.50
CA LYS A 52 -4.85 -1.56 -7.87
C LYS A 52 -3.57 -1.17 -8.59
N PHE A 53 -3.14 0.09 -8.43
CA PHE A 53 -1.94 0.58 -9.08
C PHE A 53 -0.67 -0.13 -8.58
N LEU A 54 -0.62 -0.55 -7.31
CA LEU A 54 0.50 -1.35 -6.78
C LEU A 54 0.65 -2.70 -7.51
N PHE A 55 -0.46 -3.34 -7.91
CA PHE A 55 -0.44 -4.60 -8.65
C PHE A 55 -0.13 -4.40 -10.14
N ILE A 56 -0.46 -3.23 -10.70
CA ILE A 56 -0.15 -2.88 -12.10
C ILE A 56 1.32 -2.49 -12.24
N LYS A 57 1.82 -1.68 -11.30
CA LYS A 57 3.19 -1.18 -11.28
C LYS A 57 3.78 -1.44 -9.90
N SER A 58 4.44 -2.58 -9.78
CA SER A 58 5.16 -2.91 -8.56
C SER A 58 6.30 -1.91 -8.34
N ASN A 59 6.47 -1.43 -7.10
CA ASN A 59 7.59 -0.57 -6.73
C ASN A 59 8.63 -1.41 -5.98
N ALA A 60 9.80 -1.60 -6.59
CA ALA A 60 10.93 -2.30 -5.98
C ALA A 60 11.71 -1.40 -4.99
N SER A 61 11.70 -0.08 -5.18
CA SER A 61 12.52 0.88 -4.42
C SER A 61 12.11 1.00 -2.95
N ASP A 62 10.80 0.95 -2.67
CA ASP A 62 10.23 1.00 -1.31
C ASP A 62 9.58 -0.33 -0.90
N SER A 63 10.14 -1.43 -1.38
CA SER A 63 9.61 -2.76 -1.13
C SER A 63 9.69 -3.12 0.36
N LEU A 64 8.57 -3.61 0.90
CA LEU A 64 8.54 -4.21 2.23
C LEU A 64 8.96 -5.67 2.21
N ASN A 65 8.87 -6.31 1.05
CA ASN A 65 9.37 -7.65 0.81
C ASN A 65 10.51 -7.57 -0.21
N LYS A 66 11.75 -7.62 0.31
CA LYS A 66 12.97 -7.53 -0.50
C LYS A 66 13.10 -8.72 -1.46
N GLU A 67 12.75 -9.92 -1.00
CA GLU A 67 12.79 -11.13 -1.82
C GLU A 67 11.86 -11.02 -3.04
N ALA A 68 10.65 -10.50 -2.83
CA ALA A 68 9.71 -10.28 -3.93
C ALA A 68 10.15 -9.16 -4.88
N ALA A 69 10.87 -8.15 -4.37
CA ALA A 69 11.44 -7.10 -5.19
C ALA A 69 12.64 -7.57 -6.03
N ASP A 70 13.49 -8.44 -5.46
CA ASP A 70 14.65 -8.99 -6.17
C ASP A 70 14.23 -9.91 -7.32
N ASN A 71 13.14 -10.68 -7.17
CA ASN A 71 12.57 -11.49 -8.26
C ASN A 71 11.91 -10.67 -9.38
N LEU A 72 11.79 -9.35 -9.22
CA LEU A 72 11.15 -8.45 -10.18
C LEU A 72 12.17 -7.69 -11.04
N ARG A 73 13.46 -7.87 -10.77
CA ARG A 73 14.58 -7.38 -11.59
C ARG A 73 14.96 -8.39 -12.66
#